data_AF-A0A9D6V434-F1
#
_entry.id   AF-A0A9D6V434-F1
#
_cell.length_a   1.000
_cell.length_b   1.000
_cell.length_c   1.000
_cell.angle_alpha   90.00
_cell.angle_beta   90.00
_cell.angle_gamma   90.00
#
_symmetry.space_group_name_H-M   'P 1'
#
loop_
_entity.id
_entity.type
_entity.pdbx_description
1 polymer ?
#
loop_
_entity_poly.entity_id
_entity_poly.type
_entity_poly.pdbx_seq_one_letter_code
_entity_poly.pdbx_strand_id
1 'polypeptide(L)'
;MGSCRIAVVVLIAVALVIGSYAVASAEQVWTKCHITCRCLQDNTVGNFMFNIPLDRTPDTGFDADAACNSYAYRTCADVCNGTKFSYTFQVTSP
;
A
#
# COMPACT_ATOMS: atom_id res chain seq x y z
N MET A 1 -26.77 -29.34 -37.05
CA MET A 1 -25.61 -28.40 -37.04
C MET A 1 -25.74 -27.26 -36.00
N GLY A 2 -26.65 -27.33 -35.02
CA GLY A 2 -26.81 -26.29 -33.98
C GLY A 2 -26.02 -26.55 -32.68
N SER A 3 -25.83 -27.82 -32.31
CA SER A 3 -25.27 -28.20 -31.01
C SER A 3 -23.77 -27.92 -30.85
N CYS A 4 -22.98 -27.97 -31.92
CA CYS A 4 -21.54 -27.64 -31.87
C CYS A 4 -21.29 -26.16 -31.58
N ARG A 5 -22.17 -25.25 -32.03
CA ARG A 5 -22.00 -23.81 -31.78
C ARG A 5 -22.24 -23.46 -30.31
N ILE A 6 -23.21 -24.13 -29.68
CA ILE A 6 -23.52 -23.95 -28.26
C ILE A 6 -22.37 -24.43 -27.38
N ALA A 7 -21.78 -25.60 -27.71
CA ALA A 7 -20.64 -26.14 -26.97
C ALA A 7 -19.42 -25.21 -27.00
N VAL A 8 -19.14 -24.57 -28.15
CA VAL A 8 -18.02 -23.62 -28.29
C VAL A 8 -18.27 -22.34 -27.47
N VAL A 9 -19.49 -21.82 -27.48
CA VAL A 9 -19.85 -20.62 -26.69
C VAL A 9 -19.73 -20.90 -25.18
N VAL A 10 -20.16 -22.08 -24.74
CA VAL A 10 -20.03 -22.49 -23.32
C VAL A 10 -18.56 -22.64 -22.92
N LEU A 11 -17.72 -23.23 -23.77
CA LEU A 11 -16.28 -23.37 -23.50
C LEU A 11 -15.56 -22.01 -23.42
N ILE A 12 -15.91 -21.06 -24.29
CA ILE A 12 -15.36 -19.70 -24.25
C ILE A 12 -15.80 -18.97 -22.98
N ALA A 13 -17.07 -19.10 -22.60
CA ALA A 13 -17.57 -18.51 -21.35
C ALA A 13 -16.82 -19.10 -20.15
N VAL A 14 -16.67 -20.42 -20.06
CA VAL A 14 -15.92 -21.07 -18.97
C VAL A 14 -14.46 -20.63 -18.95
N ALA A 15 -13.80 -20.50 -20.10
CA ALA A 15 -12.42 -20.02 -20.19
C ALA A 15 -12.28 -18.55 -19.72
N LEU A 16 -13.25 -17.69 -20.02
CA LEU A 16 -13.25 -16.29 -19.56
C LEU A 16 -13.45 -16.19 -18.05
N VAL A 17 -14.34 -17.01 -17.47
CA VAL A 17 -14.54 -17.00 -16.02
C VAL A 17 -13.30 -17.61 -15.32
N ILE A 18 -12.70 -18.68 -15.87
CA ILE A 18 -11.44 -19.25 -15.33
C ILE A 18 -10.26 -18.28 -15.40
N GLY A 19 -10.10 -17.54 -16.51
CA GLY A 19 -9.06 -16.52 -16.64
C GLY A 19 -9.20 -15.37 -15.65
N SER A 20 -10.43 -15.03 -15.24
CA SER A 20 -10.67 -13.93 -14.30
C SER A 20 -10.30 -14.23 -12.84
N TYR A 21 -10.10 -15.50 -12.46
CA TYR A 21 -9.63 -15.86 -11.11
C TYR A 21 -8.09 -15.84 -10.97
N ALA A 22 -7.34 -15.71 -12.07
CA ALA A 22 -5.88 -15.75 -12.07
C ALA A 22 -5.23 -14.39 -11.78
N VAL A 23 -6.02 -13.32 -11.63
CA VAL A 23 -5.54 -11.99 -11.31
C VAL A 23 -5.83 -11.64 -9.85
N ALA A 24 -4.74 -11.36 -9.13
CA ALA A 24 -4.67 -10.60 -7.89
C ALA A 24 -5.10 -11.33 -6.60
N SER A 25 -4.29 -12.28 -6.15
CA SER A 25 -3.92 -12.30 -4.73
C SER A 25 -2.67 -11.43 -4.55
N ALA A 26 -2.82 -10.11 -4.64
CA ALA A 26 -1.82 -9.21 -4.08
C ALA A 26 -1.86 -9.45 -2.56
N GLU A 27 -0.92 -10.23 -2.04
CA GLU A 27 -0.79 -10.44 -0.60
C GLU A 27 -0.45 -9.08 0.03
N GLN A 28 -1.44 -8.47 0.69
CA GLN A 28 -1.21 -7.26 1.47
C GLN A 28 -0.54 -7.61 2.78
N VAL A 29 0.67 -7.08 3.00
CA VAL A 29 1.40 -7.19 4.26
C VAL A 29 1.33 -5.87 4.99
N TRP A 30 1.16 -5.94 6.31
CA TRP A 30 1.03 -4.76 7.14
C TRP A 30 2.35 -4.49 7.84
N THR A 31 3.03 -3.40 7.48
CA THR A 31 4.24 -2.97 8.20
C THR A 31 3.93 -1.94 9.26
N LYS A 32 4.65 -1.98 10.38
CA LYS A 32 4.57 -0.97 11.44
C LYS A 32 5.59 0.13 11.23
N CYS A 33 5.11 1.36 11.24
CA CYS A 33 5.89 2.57 11.08
C CYS A 33 5.76 3.47 12.29
N HIS A 34 6.88 3.77 12.93
CA HIS A 34 6.97 4.78 13.98
C HIS A 34 7.51 6.07 13.36
N ILE A 35 6.79 7.16 13.57
CA ILE A 35 7.06 8.48 12.98
C ILE A 35 7.15 9.49 14.10
N THR A 36 8.23 10.24 14.13
CA THR A 36 8.39 11.39 15.02
C THR A 36 8.44 12.64 14.17
N CYS A 37 7.49 13.54 14.39
CA CYS A 37 7.40 14.84 13.75
C CYS A 37 7.82 15.93 14.73
N ARG A 38 8.61 16.90 14.27
CA ARG A 38 8.95 18.11 15.01
C ARG A 38 8.62 19.34 14.16
N CYS A 39 7.65 20.12 14.61
CA CYS A 39 7.32 21.40 13.99
C CYS A 39 8.37 22.42 14.38
N LEU A 40 9.02 23.05 13.39
CA LEU A 40 10.14 23.97 13.63
C LEU A 40 9.67 25.38 14.06
N GLN A 41 8.39 25.70 13.84
CA GLN A 41 7.83 27.00 14.17
C GLN A 41 7.64 27.19 15.69
N ASP A 42 7.17 26.15 16.35
CA ASP A 42 6.72 26.14 17.75
C ASP A 42 7.45 25.08 18.59
N ASN A 43 8.36 24.31 17.99
CA ASN A 43 9.10 23.21 18.60
C ASN A 43 8.22 22.07 19.16
N THR A 44 6.96 22.01 18.77
CA THR A 44 6.08 20.89 19.14
C THR A 44 6.57 19.60 18.52
N VAL A 45 6.57 18.53 19.33
CA VAL A 45 6.97 17.18 18.91
C VAL A 45 5.78 16.25 19.05
N GLY A 46 5.45 15.55 17.96
CA GLY A 46 4.45 14.50 17.92
C GLY A 46 5.09 13.16 17.59
N ASN A 47 4.68 12.11 18.29
CA ASN A 47 5.08 10.73 18.00
C ASN A 47 3.84 9.95 17.57
N PHE A 48 3.96 9.24 16.45
CA PHE A 48 2.86 8.56 15.81
C PHE A 48 3.30 7.15 15.42
N MET A 49 2.38 6.20 15.53
CA MET A 49 2.64 4.83 15.13
C MET A 49 1.46 4.32 14.32
N PHE A 50 1.74 3.85 13.11
CA PHE A 50 0.70 3.38 12.18
C PHE A 50 1.09 2.05 11.56
N ASN A 51 0.07 1.25 11.23
CA ASN A 51 0.23 0.07 10.39
C ASN A 51 -0.09 0.49 8.95
N ILE A 52 0.87 0.33 8.04
CA ILE A 52 0.74 0.70 6.63
C ILE A 52 0.58 -0.59 5.81
N PRO A 53 -0.46 -0.71 4.97
CA PRO A 53 -0.56 -1.82 4.04
C PRO A 53 0.47 -1.66 2.92
N LEU A 54 1.21 -2.72 2.65
CA LEU A 54 2.17 -2.83 1.56
C LEU A 54 1.74 -3.97 0.65
N ASP A 55 1.71 -3.71 -0.66
CA ASP A 55 1.46 -4.76 -1.65
C ASP A 55 2.74 -5.59 -1.83
N ARG A 56 2.67 -6.91 -1.61
CA ARG A 56 3.72 -7.84 -2.06
C ARG A 56 3.54 -8.14 -3.56
N THR A 57 3.72 -7.15 -4.41
CA THR A 57 3.98 -7.45 -5.83
C THR A 57 5.46 -7.82 -5.98
N PRO A 58 5.78 -9.04 -6.45
CA PRO A 58 7.17 -9.53 -6.53
C PRO A 58 8.06 -8.73 -7.50
N ASP A 59 7.47 -7.90 -8.36
CA ASP A 59 8.19 -7.14 -9.40
C ASP A 59 8.64 -5.73 -8.97
N THR A 60 8.07 -5.18 -7.90
CA THR A 60 8.41 -3.85 -7.37
C THR A 60 8.88 -4.04 -5.94
N GLY A 61 10.20 -3.96 -5.73
CA GLY A 61 10.85 -4.22 -4.45
C GLY A 61 10.06 -3.70 -3.26
N PHE A 62 9.87 -4.57 -2.27
CA PHE A 62 9.19 -4.30 -1.01
C PHE A 62 9.97 -3.21 -0.24
N ASP A 63 9.66 -1.94 -0.49
CA ASP A 63 10.33 -0.81 0.14
C ASP A 63 9.43 -0.21 1.23
N ALA A 64 9.40 -0.95 2.36
CA ALA A 64 8.70 -0.53 3.56
C ALA A 64 9.20 0.85 4.05
N ASP A 65 10.48 1.15 3.87
CA ASP A 65 11.09 2.42 4.24
C ASP A 65 10.59 3.58 3.38
N ALA A 66 10.52 3.41 2.06
CA ALA A 66 9.96 4.42 1.16
C ALA A 66 8.47 4.71 1.45
N ALA A 67 7.69 3.65 1.70
CA ALA A 67 6.30 3.80 2.12
C ALA A 67 6.21 4.54 3.47
N CYS A 68 7.00 4.14 4.45
CA CYS A 68 7.07 4.78 5.76
C CYS A 68 7.42 6.27 5.66
N ASN A 69 8.41 6.61 4.83
CA ASN A 69 8.86 7.97 4.59
C ASN A 69 7.75 8.84 3.97
N SER A 70 7.03 8.31 2.98
CA SER A 70 5.91 9.02 2.34
C SER A 70 4.79 9.32 3.33
N TYR A 71 4.43 8.34 4.18
CA TYR A 71 3.46 8.53 5.25
C TYR A 71 3.95 9.49 6.34
N ALA A 72 5.24 9.43 6.68
CA ALA A 72 5.85 10.34 7.65
C ALA A 72 5.76 11.79 7.18
N TYR A 73 6.15 12.06 5.94
CA TYR A 73 6.06 13.40 5.36
C TYR A 73 4.63 13.96 5.42
N ARG A 74 3.63 13.18 4.99
CA ARG A 74 2.22 13.61 5.01
C ARG A 74 1.73 13.87 6.42
N THR A 75 1.97 12.93 7.34
CA THR A 75 1.55 13.05 8.74
C THR A 75 2.14 14.30 9.38
N CYS A 76 3.44 14.55 9.18
CA CYS A 76 4.08 15.72 9.75
C CYS A 76 3.65 17.03 9.08
N ALA A 77 3.34 17.01 7.79
CA ALA A 77 2.77 18.17 7.10
C ALA A 77 1.38 18.52 7.67
N ASP A 78 0.53 17.54 7.93
CA ASP A 78 -0.79 17.76 8.55
C ASP A 78 -0.65 18.27 10.00
N VAL A 79 0.16 17.61 10.81
CA VAL A 79 0.35 17.96 12.24
C VAL A 79 0.94 19.36 12.41
N CYS A 80 1.89 19.73 11.54
CA CYS A 80 2.50 21.05 11.56
C CYS A 80 1.75 22.07 10.69
N ASN A 81 0.54 21.75 10.20
CA ASN A 81 -0.30 22.65 9.40
C ASN A 81 0.43 23.27 8.19
N GLY A 82 1.24 22.47 7.49
CA GLY A 82 2.04 22.89 6.32
C GLY A 82 3.25 23.78 6.63
N THR A 83 3.58 24.00 7.91
CA THR A 83 4.74 24.79 8.33
C THR A 83 6.05 23.99 8.18
N LYS A 84 7.22 24.61 8.42
CA LYS A 84 8.49 23.87 8.35
C LYS A 84 8.54 22.80 9.45
N PHE A 85 8.80 21.56 9.07
CA PHE A 85 8.94 20.44 10.00
C PHE A 85 10.20 19.62 9.72
N SER A 86 10.71 18.96 10.75
CA SER A 86 11.70 17.89 10.66
C SER A 86 11.04 16.60 11.11
N TYR A 87 11.39 15.48 10.51
CA TYR A 87 10.81 14.19 10.88
C TYR A 87 11.81 13.06 10.79
N THR A 88 11.59 12.04 11.61
CA THR A 88 12.30 10.77 11.57
C THR A 88 11.29 9.64 11.51
N PHE A 89 11.58 8.60 10.76
CA PHE A 89 10.74 7.41 10.67
C PHE A 89 11.56 6.16 10.97
N GLN A 90 10.91 5.14 11.51
CA GLN A 90 11.49 3.84 11.78
C GLN A 90 10.49 2.74 11.46
N VAL A 91 10.86 1.85 10.56
CA VAL A 91 10.13 0.60 10.33
C VAL A 91 10.45 -0.36 11.48
N THR A 92 9.43 -0.85 12.18
CA THR A 92 9.62 -1.65 13.41
C THR A 92 9.23 -3.12 13.26
N SER A 93 8.45 -3.49 12.25
CA SER A 93 8.15 -4.88 11.87
C SER A 93 7.41 -4.93 10.54
N PRO A 94 7.73 -5.83 9.60
CA PRO A 94 6.78 -6.32 8.59
C PRO A 94 5.78 -7.32 9.19
#